data_AF-A0AAW2NWT2-F1
#
_entry.id   AF-A0AAW2NWT2-F1
#
_cell.length_a   1.000
_cell.length_b   1.000
_cell.length_c   1.000
_cell.angle_alpha   90.00
_cell.angle_beta   90.00
_cell.angle_gamma   90.00
#
_symmetry.space_group_name_H-M   'P 1'
#
loop_
_entity.id
_entity.type
_entity.pdbx_description
1 polymer ?
#
loop_
_entity_poly.entity_id
_entity_poly.type
_entity_poly.pdbx_seq_one_letter_code
_entity_poly.pdbx_strand_id
1 'polypeptide(L)'
;MNKKVPKTAAYLFTIHHPPSTIHQKENEPLRDYVQRFLEAVHEVPHVNHELLVSIIQQNLLLGRFEESIEGKPPSTLEELLMRSQKYIRIEESNASGPSIATRRKNREEEKESKKKEEHKHLPPPGFTHYTPLNTSRGEILVVAEQ
;
A
#
# COMPACT_ATOMS: atom_id res chain seq x y z
N MET A 1 -35.91 -32.09 -7.09
CA MET A 1 -36.14 -30.86 -6.30
C MET A 1 -34.79 -30.40 -5.77
N ASN A 2 -34.18 -29.37 -6.37
CA ASN A 2 -32.93 -28.81 -5.90
C ASN A 2 -33.20 -28.01 -4.62
N LYS A 3 -33.09 -28.66 -3.46
CA LYS A 3 -33.17 -27.99 -2.17
C LYS A 3 -31.91 -27.15 -2.02
N LYS A 4 -31.99 -25.87 -2.41
CA LYS A 4 -30.94 -24.89 -2.11
C LYS A 4 -30.90 -24.76 -0.59
N VAL A 5 -29.92 -25.39 0.04
CA VAL A 5 -29.66 -25.21 1.47
C VAL A 5 -29.32 -23.73 1.68
N PRO A 6 -29.93 -23.03 2.66
CA PRO A 6 -29.58 -21.64 2.92
C PRO A 6 -28.10 -21.55 3.29
N LYS A 7 -27.33 -20.78 2.52
CA LYS A 7 -25.93 -20.47 2.82
C LYS A 7 -25.92 -19.57 4.05
N THR A 8 -25.50 -20.09 5.19
CA THR A 8 -25.44 -19.38 6.47
C THR A 8 -24.03 -18.81 6.69
N ALA A 9 -23.84 -17.93 7.67
CA ALA A 9 -22.53 -17.35 8.00
C ALA A 9 -21.42 -18.40 8.26
N ALA A 10 -21.77 -19.60 8.72
CA ALA A 10 -20.85 -20.73 8.87
C ALA A 10 -20.25 -21.21 7.53
N TYR A 11 -20.90 -20.92 6.40
CA TYR A 11 -20.41 -21.18 5.05
C TYR A 11 -19.10 -20.42 4.75
N LEU A 12 -18.88 -19.27 5.38
CA LEU A 12 -17.64 -18.50 5.21
C LEU A 12 -16.45 -19.09 6.00
N PHE A 13 -16.72 -19.90 7.03
CA PHE A 13 -15.69 -20.50 7.90
C PHE A 13 -15.39 -21.96 7.57
N THR A 14 -16.23 -22.64 6.79
CA THR A 14 -16.09 -24.07 6.55
C THR A 14 -15.10 -24.34 5.41
N ILE A 15 -13.91 -24.81 5.79
CA ILE A 15 -12.81 -25.28 4.92
C ILE A 15 -13.23 -26.42 3.95
N HIS A 16 -14.47 -26.90 3.99
CA HIS A 16 -14.90 -28.13 3.30
C HIS A 16 -16.10 -27.95 2.34
N HIS A 17 -15.93 -27.11 1.31
CA HIS A 17 -16.62 -27.26 0.01
C HIS A 17 -15.89 -26.48 -1.12
N PRO A 18 -15.71 -27.03 -2.33
CA PRO A 18 -15.10 -26.30 -3.45
C PRO A 18 -16.16 -25.55 -4.29
N PRO A 19 -15.80 -24.45 -4.98
CA PRO A 19 -14.44 -24.03 -5.31
C PRO A 19 -14.11 -22.64 -4.76
N SER A 20 -13.32 -22.61 -3.69
CA SER A 20 -12.34 -21.57 -3.33
C SER A 20 -12.38 -21.41 -1.81
N THR A 21 -11.40 -22.01 -1.16
CA THR A 21 -10.94 -21.56 0.15
C THR A 21 -10.91 -20.04 0.14
N ILE A 22 -11.61 -19.39 1.09
CA ILE A 22 -11.60 -17.93 1.17
C ILE A 22 -10.16 -17.44 1.32
N HIS A 23 -9.25 -18.27 1.86
CA HIS A 23 -7.81 -18.05 1.88
C HIS A 23 -7.22 -17.57 0.54
N GLN A 24 -6.41 -16.52 0.62
CA GLN A 24 -5.59 -16.02 -0.47
C GLN A 24 -4.54 -17.08 -0.82
N LYS A 25 -4.40 -17.39 -2.11
CA LYS A 25 -3.44 -18.39 -2.61
C LYS A 25 -2.09 -17.74 -2.90
N GLU A 26 -0.98 -18.49 -2.79
CA GLU A 26 0.40 -17.95 -2.90
C GLU A 26 0.67 -17.19 -4.20
N ASN A 27 0.02 -17.58 -5.30
CA ASN A 27 0.17 -16.95 -6.61
C ASN A 27 -1.08 -16.19 -7.04
N GLU A 28 -1.95 -15.83 -6.10
CA GLU A 28 -3.17 -15.07 -6.37
C GLU A 28 -2.95 -13.59 -6.10
N PRO A 29 -3.10 -12.73 -7.14
CA PRO A 29 -3.01 -11.29 -6.95
C PRO A 29 -4.13 -10.81 -6.02
N LEU A 30 -3.86 -9.77 -5.24
CA LEU A 30 -4.79 -9.26 -4.23
C LEU A 30 -6.16 -8.90 -4.85
N ARG A 31 -6.16 -8.44 -6.10
CA ARG A 31 -7.38 -8.12 -6.86
C ARG A 31 -8.31 -9.32 -6.99
N ASP A 32 -7.77 -10.47 -7.35
CA ASP A 32 -8.56 -11.67 -7.61
C ASP A 32 -9.08 -12.24 -6.29
N TYR A 33 -8.26 -12.22 -5.23
CA TYR A 33 -8.70 -12.60 -3.89
C TYR A 33 -9.88 -11.76 -3.40
N VAL A 34 -9.76 -10.43 -3.48
CA VAL A 34 -10.80 -9.50 -3.02
C VAL A 34 -12.10 -9.71 -3.80
N GLN A 35 -12.01 -9.98 -5.11
CA GLN A 35 -13.16 -10.29 -5.94
C GLN A 35 -13.87 -11.57 -5.46
N ARG A 36 -13.12 -12.67 -5.24
CA ARG A 36 -13.70 -13.92 -4.72
C ARG A 36 -14.30 -13.76 -3.33
N PHE A 37 -13.64 -12.98 -2.47
CA PHE A 37 -14.14 -12.67 -1.14
C PHE A 37 -15.49 -11.96 -1.22
N LEU A 38 -15.62 -10.93 -2.06
CA LEU A 38 -16.88 -10.22 -2.25
C LEU A 38 -17.99 -11.11 -2.81
N GLU A 39 -17.67 -11.97 -3.77
CA GLU A 39 -18.61 -12.96 -4.30
C GLU A 39 -19.12 -13.86 -3.18
N ALA A 40 -18.24 -14.41 -2.34
CA ALA A 40 -18.62 -15.24 -1.21
C ALA A 40 -19.49 -14.48 -0.18
N VAL A 41 -19.17 -13.22 0.10
CA VAL A 41 -19.95 -12.37 1.01
C VAL A 41 -21.35 -12.10 0.45
N HIS A 42 -21.46 -11.83 -0.87
CA HIS A 42 -22.75 -11.57 -1.52
C HIS A 42 -23.67 -12.80 -1.55
N GLU A 43 -23.11 -14.02 -1.52
CA GLU A 43 -23.89 -15.24 -1.44
C GLU A 43 -24.54 -15.49 -0.08
N VAL A 44 -24.08 -14.80 0.98
CA VAL A 44 -24.55 -14.98 2.35
C VAL A 44 -25.35 -13.73 2.78
N PRO A 45 -26.67 -13.85 2.99
CA PRO A 45 -27.46 -12.72 3.48
C PRO A 45 -27.12 -12.39 4.94
N HIS A 46 -27.18 -11.10 5.30
CA HIS A 46 -27.05 -10.60 6.68
C HIS A 46 -25.71 -10.91 7.40
N VAL A 47 -24.58 -10.93 6.68
CA VAL A 47 -23.27 -11.10 7.31
C VAL A 47 -22.91 -9.86 8.14
N ASN A 48 -22.58 -10.07 9.42
CA ASN A 48 -22.10 -9.01 10.31
C ASN A 48 -20.71 -8.54 9.86
N HIS A 49 -20.47 -7.22 9.87
CA HIS A 49 -19.18 -6.61 9.54
C HIS A 49 -18.02 -7.16 10.39
N GLU A 50 -18.21 -7.34 11.70
CA GLU A 50 -17.16 -7.91 12.57
C GLU A 50 -16.72 -9.31 12.11
N LEU A 51 -17.69 -10.07 11.57
CA LEU A 51 -17.42 -11.38 11.02
C LEU A 51 -16.59 -11.29 9.74
N LEU A 52 -16.90 -10.33 8.85
CA LEU A 52 -16.13 -10.09 7.63
C LEU A 52 -14.68 -9.73 7.93
N VAL A 53 -14.45 -8.87 8.93
CA VAL A 53 -13.09 -8.52 9.38
C VAL A 53 -12.34 -9.75 9.85
N SER A 54 -12.98 -10.54 10.72
CA SER A 54 -12.39 -11.77 11.26
C SER A 54 -12.04 -12.77 10.16
N ILE A 55 -12.94 -12.94 9.18
CA ILE A 55 -12.72 -13.81 8.03
C ILE A 55 -11.52 -13.29 7.24
N ILE A 56 -11.48 -12.01 6.87
CA ILE A 56 -10.38 -11.50 6.06
C ILE A 56 -9.03 -11.62 6.78
N GLN A 57 -8.97 -11.31 8.08
CA GLN A 57 -7.73 -11.44 8.86
C GLN A 57 -7.20 -12.87 8.86
N GLN A 58 -8.08 -13.88 8.95
CA GLN A 58 -7.68 -15.29 8.95
C GLN A 58 -7.36 -15.84 7.56
N ASN A 59 -7.80 -15.15 6.50
CA ASN A 59 -7.75 -15.66 5.13
C ASN A 59 -6.76 -14.90 4.24
N LEU A 60 -6.04 -13.90 4.74
CA LEU A 60 -4.99 -13.23 3.98
C LEU A 60 -3.67 -14.00 4.02
N LEU A 61 -2.90 -13.86 2.95
CA LEU A 61 -1.49 -14.23 2.99
C LEU A 61 -0.67 -13.15 3.69
N LEU A 62 0.38 -13.59 4.37
CA LEU A 62 1.35 -12.69 5.00
C LEU A 62 1.90 -11.69 3.97
N GLY A 63 1.87 -10.41 4.32
CA GLY A 63 2.37 -9.35 3.47
C GLY A 63 1.81 -7.98 3.82
N ARG A 64 2.19 -6.96 3.04
CA ARG A 64 1.92 -5.55 3.38
C ARG A 64 0.43 -5.20 3.52
N PHE A 65 -0.43 -5.91 2.80
CA PHE A 65 -1.87 -5.71 2.95
C PHE A 65 -2.38 -6.30 4.25
N GLU A 66 -1.96 -7.52 4.58
CA GLU A 66 -2.29 -8.21 5.83
C GLU A 66 -1.80 -7.42 7.06
N GLU A 67 -0.55 -6.97 7.07
CA GLU A 67 0.00 -6.07 8.10
C GLU A 67 -0.85 -4.81 8.29
N SER A 68 -1.39 -4.26 7.19
CA SER A 68 -2.23 -3.07 7.24
C SER A 68 -3.63 -3.34 7.78
N ILE A 69 -4.13 -4.58 7.66
CA ILE A 69 -5.39 -5.01 8.22
C ILE A 69 -5.21 -5.31 9.71
N GLU A 70 -4.12 -5.98 10.11
CA GLU A 70 -3.81 -6.26 11.52
C GLU A 70 -3.54 -4.95 12.30
N GLY A 71 -2.72 -4.06 11.76
CA GLY A 71 -2.36 -2.81 12.45
C GLY A 71 -3.52 -1.82 12.61
N LYS A 72 -4.52 -1.85 11.72
CA LYS A 72 -5.75 -1.07 11.85
C LYS A 72 -6.92 -1.83 11.25
N PRO A 73 -7.63 -2.68 12.01
CA PRO A 73 -8.76 -3.44 11.47
C PRO A 73 -9.82 -2.52 10.84
N PRO A 74 -10.33 -2.83 9.63
CA PRO A 74 -11.32 -1.98 8.98
C PRO A 74 -12.67 -2.05 9.70
N SER A 75 -13.31 -0.89 9.91
CA SER A 75 -14.60 -0.80 10.61
C SER A 75 -15.81 -0.94 9.70
N THR A 76 -15.62 -0.90 8.38
CA THR A 76 -16.67 -1.15 7.38
C THR A 76 -16.13 -1.93 6.17
N LEU A 77 -17.01 -2.62 5.44
CA LEU A 77 -16.68 -3.26 4.16
C LEU A 77 -16.13 -2.23 3.16
N GLU A 78 -16.67 -1.01 3.18
CA GLU A 78 -16.18 0.09 2.34
C GLU A 78 -14.73 0.48 2.66
N GLU A 79 -14.37 0.62 3.95
CA GLU A 79 -12.99 0.92 4.35
C GLU A 79 -12.03 -0.18 3.89
N LEU A 80 -12.45 -1.44 4.06
CA LEU A 80 -11.71 -2.60 3.59
C LEU A 80 -11.48 -2.56 2.06
N LEU A 81 -12.51 -2.24 1.28
CA LEU A 81 -12.42 -2.17 -0.18
C LEU A 81 -11.56 -1.00 -0.66
N MET A 82 -11.72 0.18 -0.06
CA MET A 82 -10.87 1.34 -0.35
C MET A 82 -9.40 1.02 -0.09
N ARG A 83 -9.12 0.36 1.04
CA ARG A 83 -7.76 -0.03 1.39
C ARG A 83 -7.23 -1.11 0.45
N SER A 84 -8.05 -2.09 0.09
CA SER A 84 -7.71 -3.13 -0.89
C SER A 84 -7.29 -2.50 -2.22
N GLN A 85 -8.06 -1.54 -2.74
CA GLN A 85 -7.73 -0.83 -3.98
C GLN A 85 -6.37 -0.13 -3.92
N LYS A 86 -6.02 0.49 -2.78
CA LYS A 86 -4.71 1.10 -2.59
C LYS A 86 -3.59 0.06 -2.76
N TYR A 87 -3.72 -1.11 -2.13
CA TYR A 87 -2.70 -2.16 -2.18
C TYR A 87 -2.65 -2.90 -3.53
N ILE A 88 -3.78 -3.08 -4.20
CA ILE A 88 -3.84 -3.59 -5.58
C ILE A 88 -3.00 -2.70 -6.50
N ARG A 89 -3.18 -1.37 -6.45
CA ARG A 89 -2.38 -0.44 -7.26
C ARG A 89 -0.89 -0.52 -6.96
N ILE A 90 -0.52 -0.72 -5.69
CA ILE A 90 0.89 -0.90 -5.28
C ILE A 90 1.46 -2.20 -5.86
N GLU A 91 0.72 -3.30 -5.77
CA GLU A 91 1.10 -4.61 -6.31
C GLU A 91 1.27 -4.56 -7.84
N GLU A 92 0.28 -4.00 -8.55
CA GLU A 92 0.30 -3.86 -10.02
C GLU A 92 1.42 -2.93 -10.52
N SER A 93 1.71 -1.84 -9.78
CA SER A 93 2.80 -0.91 -10.09
C SER A 93 4.17 -1.58 -9.90
N ASN A 94 4.30 -2.46 -8.91
CA ASN A 94 5.53 -3.23 -8.67
C ASN A 94 5.73 -4.34 -9.70
N ALA A 95 4.64 -4.99 -10.13
CA ALA A 95 4.67 -6.04 -11.14
C ALA A 95 5.05 -5.52 -12.54
N SER A 96 4.77 -4.24 -12.83
CA SER A 96 4.99 -3.64 -14.15
C SER A 96 6.44 -3.16 -14.42
N GLY A 97 7.39 -3.42 -13.51
CA GLY A 97 8.77 -2.93 -13.63
C GLY A 97 8.90 -1.40 -13.50
N PRO A 98 10.11 -0.83 -13.56
CA PRO A 98 10.33 0.61 -13.32
C PRO A 98 9.89 1.46 -14.53
N SER A 99 8.59 1.51 -14.80
CA SER A 99 8.01 2.44 -15.78
C SER A 99 7.68 3.78 -15.11
N ILE A 100 8.70 4.65 -14.99
CA ILE A 100 8.62 6.13 -15.12
C ILE A 100 7.57 6.88 -14.26
N ALA A 101 6.90 6.26 -13.28
CA ALA A 101 5.86 6.91 -12.47
C ALA A 101 6.40 7.73 -11.27
N THR A 102 7.70 7.64 -10.97
CA THR A 102 8.30 8.33 -9.81
C THR A 102 8.45 9.85 -9.97
N ARG A 103 8.07 10.44 -11.11
CA ARG A 103 8.08 11.91 -11.29
C ARG A 103 6.81 12.64 -10.85
N ARG A 104 5.73 11.94 -10.46
CA ARG A 104 4.43 12.59 -10.20
C ARG A 104 3.96 12.65 -8.74
N LYS A 105 4.74 12.18 -7.78
CA LYS A 105 4.41 12.29 -6.35
C LYS A 105 5.24 13.36 -5.66
N ASN A 106 5.18 14.60 -6.17
CA ASN A 106 5.79 15.75 -5.48
C ASN A 106 4.92 17.01 -5.55
N ARG A 107 3.58 16.85 -5.65
CA ARG A 107 2.68 17.99 -5.79
C ARG A 107 1.37 17.79 -5.06
N GLU A 108 1.42 17.44 -3.77
CA GLU A 108 0.26 17.51 -2.88
C GLU A 108 0.71 17.35 -1.42
N GLU A 109 1.51 18.31 -0.93
CA GLU A 109 1.63 18.61 0.50
C GLU A 109 2.34 19.96 0.66
N GLU A 110 1.66 21.01 0.18
CA GLU A 110 1.96 22.39 0.58
C GLU A 110 1.08 22.70 1.79
N LYS A 111 1.66 22.62 2.99
CA LYS A 111 1.35 23.39 4.21
C LYS A 111 2.16 22.80 5.37
N GLU A 112 3.36 23.32 5.61
CA GLU A 112 3.66 24.09 6.83
C GLU A 112 5.08 24.68 6.78
N SER A 113 5.14 25.99 6.92
CA SER A 113 6.32 26.82 6.77
C SER A 113 7.19 26.77 8.04
N LYS A 114 8.46 26.35 7.90
CA LYS A 114 9.69 26.85 8.57
C LYS A 114 10.67 25.71 8.87
N LYS A 115 11.72 25.57 8.05
CA LYS A 115 13.12 25.63 8.52
C LYS A 115 14.12 25.42 7.37
N LYS A 116 14.99 26.42 7.22
CA LYS A 116 16.41 26.34 6.81
C LYS A 116 16.71 25.63 5.49
N GLU A 117 16.65 26.45 4.44
CA GLU A 117 17.74 26.69 3.48
C GLU A 117 19.07 25.98 3.81
N GLU A 118 19.29 24.83 3.17
CA GLU A 118 20.63 24.33 2.84
C GLU A 118 20.55 23.87 1.38
N HIS A 119 20.67 24.83 0.46
CA HIS A 119 20.88 24.54 -0.95
C HIS A 119 22.19 23.79 -1.11
N LYS A 120 22.13 22.45 -1.18
CA LYS A 120 23.22 21.66 -1.73
C LYS A 120 23.33 22.03 -3.21
N HIS A 121 24.27 22.92 -3.52
CA HIS A 121 24.66 23.24 -4.88
C HIS A 121 25.21 21.97 -5.53
N LEU A 122 24.33 21.18 -6.14
CA LEU A 122 24.76 20.15 -7.07
C LEU A 122 25.26 20.90 -8.32
N PRO A 123 26.52 20.70 -8.73
CA PRO A 123 27.06 21.35 -9.91
C PRO A 123 26.30 20.88 -11.16
N PRO A 124 26.17 21.74 -12.19
CA PRO A 124 25.55 21.35 -13.44
C PRO A 124 26.25 20.13 -14.07
N PRO A 125 25.52 19.22 -14.75
CA PRO A 125 26.12 18.07 -15.41
C PRO A 125 27.15 18.54 -16.46
N GLY A 126 28.43 18.22 -16.26
CA GLY A 126 29.51 18.55 -17.21
C GLY A 126 30.81 19.07 -16.60
N PHE A 127 30.85 19.42 -15.31
CA PHE A 127 32.08 19.84 -14.64
C PHE A 127 32.66 18.69 -13.80
N THR A 128 33.65 17.97 -14.33
CA THR A 128 34.37 16.88 -13.62
C THR A 128 35.74 17.30 -13.07
N HIS A 129 36.16 18.54 -13.30
CA HIS A 129 37.43 19.07 -12.80
C HIS A 129 37.22 20.41 -12.12
N TYR A 130 37.53 20.46 -10.82
CA TYR A 130 37.54 21.67 -10.01
C TYR A 130 38.96 22.10 -9.74
N THR A 131 39.21 23.40 -9.82
CA THR A 131 40.45 23.99 -9.32
C THR A 131 40.44 23.93 -7.79
N PRO A 132 41.45 23.34 -7.13
CA PRO A 132 41.53 23.36 -5.68
C PRO A 132 41.67 24.80 -5.20
N LEU A 133 40.97 25.11 -4.11
CA LEU A 133 41.03 26.44 -3.50
C LEU A 133 42.42 26.64 -2.89
N ASN A 134 43.15 27.67 -3.34
CA ASN A 134 44.54 27.92 -2.95
C ASN A 134 44.67 28.74 -1.64
N THR A 135 43.61 28.79 -0.82
CA THR A 135 43.54 29.60 0.39
C THR A 135 43.20 28.75 1.60
N SER A 136 43.87 29.05 2.72
CA SER A 136 43.65 28.37 4.00
C SER A 136 42.27 28.73 4.57
N ARG A 137 41.63 27.75 5.25
CA ARG A 137 40.30 27.88 5.86
C ARG A 137 40.15 29.10 6.78
N GLY A 138 41.24 29.56 7.40
CA GLY A 138 41.25 30.73 8.27
C GLY A 138 40.98 32.06 7.54
N GLU A 139 41.42 32.19 6.29
CA GLU A 139 41.23 33.42 5.48
C GLU A 139 39.79 33.56 4.97
N ILE A 140 39.14 32.43 4.70
CA ILE A 140 37.77 32.38 4.15
C ILE A 140 36.75 32.90 5.18
N LEU A 141 37.02 32.72 6.47
CA LEU A 141 36.10 33.08 7.55
C LEU A 141 36.06 34.59 7.82
N VAL A 142 37.05 35.35 7.35
CA VAL A 142 37.18 36.79 7.63
C VAL A 142 36.30 37.66 6.71
N VAL A 143 35.80 37.12 5.60
CA VAL A 143 35.05 37.92 4.60
C VAL A 143 33.54 37.99 4.89
N ALA A 144 33.04 37.29 5.92
CA ALA A 144 31.61 37.22 6.24
C ALA A 144 31.13 38.24 7.28
N GLU A 145 32.01 39.09 7.82
CA GLU A 145 31.63 40.22 8.68
C GLU A 145 32.18 41.52 8.10
N GLN A 146 31.43 42.14 7.17
CA GLN A 146 31.40 43.59 7.05
C GLN A 146 30.05 44.12 6.62
#